data_AF-A0A354J648-F1
#
_entry.id   AF-A0A354J648-F1
#
_cell.length_a   1.000
_cell.length_b   1.000
_cell.length_c   1.000
_cell.angle_alpha   90.00
_cell.angle_beta   90.00
_cell.angle_gamma   90.00
#
_symmetry.space_group_name_H-M   'P 1'
#
loop_
_entity.id
_entity.type
_entity.pdbx_description
1 polymer ?
#
loop_
_entity_poly.entity_id
_entity_poly.type
_entity_poly.pdbx_seq_one_letter_code
_entity_poly.pdbx_strand_id
1 'polypeptide(L)'
;NGREYGYYDATLNIERIVKKAENGNSIISTIDANAQRIIQKHINEFNAEFGSKNIGVLLMNPNNGEIIAMASYLDYDLNNPRSLEGLYSKKELAGMTDEEKMEALNKLWKNDAISNGFEPGSTFKPITVAAAMEEDDATKDSTYICDGGESVGGSWIKCSRLAGHGKITLEEALMYSCNDALMQIASAEGKHVFYQYQKRFGFG
;
A
#
# COMPACT_ATOMS: atom_id res chain seq x y z
N ASN A 1 -30.37 -21.73 22.40
CA ASN A 1 -29.48 -21.10 21.39
C ASN A 1 -29.60 -21.83 20.06
N GLY A 2 -30.75 -21.71 19.39
CA GLY A 2 -31.08 -22.36 18.12
C GLY A 2 -32.33 -21.69 17.56
N ARG A 3 -32.74 -22.01 16.33
CA ARG A 3 -34.02 -21.55 15.78
C ARG A 3 -35.03 -22.69 15.87
N GLU A 4 -36.10 -22.44 16.61
CA GLU A 4 -37.25 -23.34 16.69
C GLU A 4 -38.26 -22.94 15.61
N TYR A 5 -38.65 -23.90 14.80
CA TYR A 5 -39.68 -23.75 13.77
C TYR A 5 -40.89 -24.57 14.20
N GLY A 6 -42.06 -23.93 14.26
CA GLY A 6 -43.33 -24.60 14.53
C GLY A 6 -44.19 -24.62 13.26
N TYR A 7 -44.75 -25.77 12.92
CA TYR A 7 -45.81 -25.89 11.90
C TYR A 7 -46.91 -26.83 12.39
N TYR A 8 -48.13 -26.63 11.88
CA TYR A 8 -49.24 -27.53 12.15
C TYR A 8 -49.18 -28.70 11.17
N ASP A 9 -49.32 -29.92 11.68
CA ASP A 9 -49.48 -31.11 10.84
C ASP A 9 -50.90 -31.20 10.25
N ALA A 10 -51.17 -32.21 9.42
CA ALA A 10 -52.46 -32.43 8.77
C ALA A 10 -53.61 -32.71 9.76
N THR A 11 -53.30 -32.93 11.04
CA THR A 11 -54.25 -33.18 12.13
C THR A 11 -54.37 -31.99 13.10
N LEU A 12 -53.78 -30.83 12.76
CA LEU A 12 -53.74 -29.61 13.56
C LEU A 12 -52.92 -29.72 14.86
N ASN A 13 -52.00 -30.69 14.96
CA ASN A 13 -51.02 -30.73 16.04
C ASN A 13 -49.82 -29.85 15.70
N ILE A 14 -49.27 -29.17 16.72
CA ILE A 14 -48.04 -28.36 16.56
C ILE A 14 -46.83 -29.29 16.59
N GLU A 15 -46.13 -29.40 15.47
CA GLU A 15 -44.78 -29.99 15.44
C GLU A 15 -43.72 -28.89 15.61
N ARG A 16 -42.68 -29.20 16.37
CA ARG A 16 -41.55 -28.30 16.64
C ARG A 16 -40.26 -28.93 16.16
N ILE A 17 -39.56 -28.26 15.25
CA ILE A 17 -38.21 -28.63 14.82
C ILE A 17 -37.22 -27.63 15.42
N VAL A 18 -36.27 -28.14 16.20
CA VAL A 18 -35.17 -27.32 16.75
C VAL A 18 -33.94 -27.48 15.86
N LYS A 19 -33.60 -26.43 15.11
CA LYS A 19 -32.29 -26.34 14.46
C LYS A 19 -31.27 -25.82 15.48
N LYS A 20 -30.32 -26.66 15.87
CA LYS A 20 -29.23 -26.29 16.78
C LYS A 20 -28.40 -25.15 16.16
N ALA A 21 -27.97 -24.19 16.97
CA ALA A 21 -26.99 -23.22 16.50
C ALA A 21 -25.66 -23.91 16.26
N GLU A 22 -24.99 -23.50 15.18
CA GLU A 22 -23.62 -23.84 14.89
C GLU A 22 -22.79 -22.59 15.15
N ASN A 23 -21.71 -22.74 15.92
CA ASN A 23 -20.79 -21.63 16.15
C ASN A 23 -20.07 -21.28 14.85
N GLY A 24 -19.75 -20.00 14.67
CA GLY A 24 -18.90 -19.57 13.58
C GLY A 24 -17.49 -20.16 13.69
N ASN A 25 -16.76 -20.13 12.57
CA ASN A 25 -15.36 -20.54 12.53
C ASN A 25 -14.45 -19.43 13.09
N SER A 26 -13.28 -19.83 13.60
CA SER A 26 -12.21 -18.90 13.97
C SER A 26 -11.34 -18.60 12.75
N ILE A 27 -10.95 -17.32 12.61
CA ILE A 27 -9.99 -16.86 11.60
C ILE A 27 -8.65 -16.66 12.31
N ILE A 28 -7.59 -17.29 11.81
CA ILE A 28 -6.21 -17.09 12.27
C ILE A 28 -5.52 -16.25 11.20
N SER A 29 -4.99 -15.09 11.59
CA SER A 29 -4.23 -14.22 10.70
C SER A 29 -2.73 -14.45 10.85
N THR A 30 -1.97 -13.95 9.87
CA THR A 30 -0.49 -13.91 9.90
C THR A 30 0.06 -12.75 10.73
N ILE A 31 -0.83 -11.88 11.23
CA ILE A 31 -0.45 -10.65 11.92
C ILE A 31 0.14 -10.97 13.29
N ASP A 32 1.35 -10.49 13.53
CA ASP A 32 1.95 -10.48 14.86
C ASP A 32 1.51 -9.22 15.61
N ALA A 33 0.83 -9.40 16.73
CA ALA A 33 0.29 -8.29 17.52
C ALA A 33 1.36 -7.35 18.11
N ASN A 34 2.57 -7.85 18.38
CA ASN A 34 3.67 -7.03 18.87
C ASN A 34 4.25 -6.18 17.74
N ALA A 35 4.49 -6.78 16.58
CA ALA A 35 4.96 -6.05 15.40
C ALA A 35 3.95 -4.97 14.99
N GLN A 36 2.66 -5.32 14.96
CA GLN A 36 1.56 -4.39 14.66
C GLN A 36 1.60 -3.18 15.60
N ARG A 37 1.68 -3.42 16.92
CA ARG A 37 1.72 -2.36 17.93
C ARG A 37 2.95 -1.46 17.80
N ILE A 38 4.12 -2.03 17.49
CA ILE A 38 5.36 -1.27 17.28
C ILE A 38 5.22 -0.34 16.07
N ILE A 39 4.71 -0.84 14.96
CA ILE A 39 4.50 -0.04 13.75
C ILE A 39 3.50 1.08 14.01
N GLN A 40 2.36 0.80 14.63
CA GLN A 40 1.35 1.81 14.96
C GLN A 40 1.91 2.91 15.87
N LYS A 41 2.70 2.53 16.88
CA LYS A 41 3.39 3.49 17.75
C LYS A 41 4.29 4.43 16.94
N HIS A 42 5.15 3.88 16.06
CA HIS A 42 6.07 4.70 15.28
C HIS A 42 5.39 5.54 14.20
N ILE A 43 4.29 5.06 13.61
CA ILE A 43 3.45 5.87 12.72
C ILE A 43 2.95 7.12 13.47
N ASN A 44 2.44 6.94 14.70
CA ASN A 44 1.93 8.05 15.50
C ASN A 44 3.04 9.04 15.92
N GLU A 45 4.20 8.53 16.33
CA GLU A 45 5.37 9.36 16.66
C GLU A 45 5.86 10.17 15.45
N PHE A 46 6.02 9.51 14.29
CA PHE A 46 6.44 10.16 13.05
C PHE A 46 5.45 11.24 12.62
N ASN A 47 4.14 10.96 12.69
CA ASN A 47 3.13 11.93 12.30
C ASN A 47 3.06 13.12 13.25
N ALA A 48 3.29 12.91 14.55
CA ALA A 48 3.34 13.98 15.54
C ALA A 48 4.56 14.89 15.34
N GLU A 49 5.69 14.35 14.90
CA GLU A 49 6.93 15.10 14.68
C GLU A 49 6.95 15.84 13.33
N PHE A 50 6.64 15.14 12.24
CA PHE A 50 6.82 15.67 10.88
C PHE A 50 5.53 16.11 10.21
N GLY A 51 4.40 15.50 10.59
CA GLY A 51 3.10 15.71 9.96
C GLY A 51 3.01 15.11 8.55
N SER A 52 2.06 14.21 8.36
CA SER A 52 1.63 13.72 7.05
C SER A 52 0.11 13.74 6.97
N LYS A 53 -0.41 13.81 5.73
CA LYS A 53 -1.85 13.64 5.50
C LYS A 53 -2.26 12.17 5.73
N ASN A 54 -1.47 11.25 5.18
CA ASN A 54 -1.71 9.82 5.20
C ASN A 54 -0.38 9.10 5.47
N ILE A 55 -0.42 7.96 6.15
CA ILE A 55 0.74 7.08 6.32
C ILE A 55 0.24 5.65 6.14
N GLY A 56 0.95 4.83 5.38
CA GLY A 56 0.70 3.40 5.27
C GLY A 56 2.01 2.66 5.48
N VAL A 57 1.99 1.60 6.28
CA VAL A 57 3.15 0.72 6.50
C VAL A 57 2.71 -0.72 6.37
N LEU A 58 3.47 -1.49 5.61
CA LEU A 58 3.28 -2.92 5.40
C LEU A 58 4.60 -3.63 5.71
N LEU A 59 4.56 -4.59 6.62
CA LEU A 59 5.66 -5.48 6.95
C LEU A 59 5.31 -6.88 6.47
N MET A 60 6.13 -7.40 5.56
CA MET A 60 5.91 -8.69 4.90
C MET A 60 7.13 -9.59 5.03
N ASN A 61 6.89 -10.89 5.19
CA ASN A 61 7.94 -11.88 5.08
C ASN A 61 8.28 -12.09 3.59
N PRO A 62 9.52 -11.80 3.16
CA PRO A 62 9.90 -11.88 1.74
C PRO A 62 9.91 -13.31 1.18
N ASN A 63 9.97 -14.33 2.05
CA ASN A 63 10.09 -15.73 1.60
C ASN A 63 8.73 -16.37 1.28
N ASN A 64 7.64 -15.89 1.88
CA ASN A 64 6.32 -16.50 1.73
C ASN A 64 5.16 -15.50 1.54
N GLY A 65 5.43 -14.20 1.60
CA GLY A 65 4.42 -13.16 1.40
C GLY A 65 3.47 -12.94 2.58
N GLU A 66 3.69 -13.59 3.72
CA GLU A 66 2.86 -13.37 4.91
C GLU A 66 2.97 -11.92 5.38
N ILE A 67 1.82 -11.31 5.68
CA ILE A 67 1.75 -9.96 6.22
C ILE A 67 1.89 -10.07 7.74
N ILE A 68 3.02 -9.62 8.26
CA ILE A 68 3.33 -9.65 9.69
C ILE A 68 2.65 -8.48 10.39
N ALA A 69 2.59 -7.33 9.74
CA ALA A 69 1.88 -6.16 10.25
C ALA A 69 1.48 -5.24 9.08
N MET A 70 0.34 -4.57 9.23
CA MET A 70 -0.17 -3.61 8.26
C MET A 70 -0.94 -2.53 9.01
N ALA A 71 -0.52 -1.28 8.86
CA ALA A 71 -1.11 -0.17 9.59
C ALA A 71 -1.22 1.06 8.70
N SER A 72 -2.17 1.92 9.03
CA SER A 72 -2.32 3.24 8.42
C SER A 72 -2.52 4.29 9.49
N TYR A 73 -2.17 5.53 9.16
CA TYR A 73 -2.62 6.72 9.86
C TYR A 73 -3.79 7.29 9.06
N LEU A 74 -5.00 7.40 9.59
CA LEU A 74 -5.47 7.25 10.98
C LEU A 74 -5.94 5.82 11.31
N ASP A 75 -5.89 5.44 12.59
CA ASP A 75 -6.61 4.28 13.12
C ASP A 75 -7.92 4.70 13.82
N TYR A 76 -8.76 3.72 14.15
CA TYR A 76 -10.02 3.95 14.85
C TYR A 76 -10.36 2.82 15.82
N ASP A 77 -11.11 3.15 16.86
CA ASP A 77 -11.58 2.17 17.84
C ASP A 77 -12.70 1.31 17.24
N LEU A 78 -12.43 0.01 17.12
CA LEU A 78 -13.41 -0.96 16.63
C LEU A 78 -14.62 -1.12 17.58
N ASN A 79 -14.49 -0.76 18.86
CA ASN A 79 -15.61 -0.72 19.79
C ASN A 79 -16.50 0.52 19.61
N ASN A 80 -15.99 1.57 18.97
CA ASN A 80 -16.74 2.77 18.63
C ASN A 80 -16.41 3.30 17.22
N PRO A 81 -16.74 2.52 16.16
CA PRO A 81 -16.21 2.75 14.82
C PRO A 81 -16.81 3.97 14.12
N ARG A 82 -17.87 4.57 14.67
CA ARG A 82 -18.50 5.79 14.13
C ARG A 82 -18.06 7.07 14.85
N SER A 83 -17.12 6.96 15.79
CA SER A 83 -16.61 8.12 16.50
C SER A 83 -15.62 8.89 15.63
N LEU A 84 -15.87 10.20 15.52
CA LEU A 84 -14.93 11.17 14.97
C LEU A 84 -14.27 12.00 16.08
N GLU A 85 -14.49 11.63 17.35
CA GLU A 85 -13.89 12.29 18.50
C GLU A 85 -12.37 12.09 18.51
N GLY A 86 -11.63 13.15 18.84
CA GLY A 86 -10.17 13.15 18.81
C GLY A 86 -9.58 13.56 17.45
N LEU A 87 -10.33 13.39 16.36
CA LEU A 87 -9.95 13.85 15.01
C LEU A 87 -10.44 15.28 14.73
N TYR A 88 -11.63 15.61 15.27
CA TYR A 88 -12.26 16.91 15.10
C TYR A 88 -12.71 17.46 16.46
N SER A 89 -12.67 18.78 16.61
CA SER A 89 -13.20 19.46 17.78
C SER A 89 -14.73 19.40 17.83
N LYS A 90 -15.31 19.56 19.02
CA LYS A 90 -16.77 19.60 19.20
C LYS A 90 -17.46 20.67 18.35
N LYS A 91 -16.78 21.80 18.11
CA LYS A 91 -17.30 22.90 17.29
C LYS A 91 -17.34 22.51 15.80
N GLU A 92 -16.31 21.84 15.31
CA GLU A 92 -16.27 21.33 13.93
C GLU A 92 -17.37 20.29 13.72
N LEU A 93 -17.48 19.31 14.62
CA LEU A 93 -18.50 18.26 14.53
C LEU A 93 -19.94 18.81 14.58
N ALA A 94 -20.18 19.86 15.37
CA ALA A 94 -21.48 20.53 15.43
C ALA A 94 -21.80 21.33 14.16
N GLY A 95 -20.78 21.79 13.43
CA GLY A 95 -20.91 22.51 12.17
C GLY A 95 -21.03 21.60 10.94
N MET A 96 -20.64 20.33 11.05
CA MET A 96 -20.71 19.37 9.95
C MET A 96 -22.13 18.88 9.69
N THR A 97 -22.49 18.85 8.41
CA THR A 97 -23.62 18.10 7.85
C THR A 97 -23.45 16.59 8.03
N ASP A 98 -24.53 15.84 7.81
CA ASP A 98 -24.47 14.38 7.88
C ASP A 98 -23.63 13.81 6.72
N GLU A 99 -23.68 14.44 5.55
CA GLU A 99 -22.84 14.10 4.40
C GLU A 99 -21.34 14.27 4.71
N GLU A 100 -20.95 15.39 5.32
CA GLU A 100 -19.55 15.65 5.69
C GLU A 100 -19.05 14.67 6.75
N LYS A 101 -19.88 14.31 7.74
CA LYS A 101 -19.55 13.28 8.74
C LYS A 101 -19.35 11.92 8.09
N MET A 102 -20.22 11.55 7.15
CA MET A 102 -20.08 10.30 6.40
C MET A 102 -18.82 10.29 5.54
N GLU A 103 -18.44 11.41 4.92
CA GLU A 103 -17.18 11.51 4.19
C GLU A 103 -15.96 11.34 5.13
N ALA A 104 -15.98 11.98 6.30
CA ALA A 104 -14.93 11.84 7.30
C ALA A 104 -14.79 10.39 7.80
N LEU A 105 -15.90 9.71 8.08
CA LEU A 105 -15.92 8.30 8.47
C LEU A 105 -15.37 7.40 7.35
N ASN A 106 -15.78 7.63 6.10
CA ASN A 106 -15.25 6.88 4.96
C ASN A 106 -13.74 7.07 4.77
N LYS A 107 -13.18 8.22 5.14
CA LYS A 107 -11.73 8.43 5.16
C LYS A 107 -11.08 7.65 6.31
N LEU A 108 -11.65 7.70 7.50
CA LEU A 108 -11.15 7.01 8.69
C LEU A 108 -11.13 5.47 8.53
N TRP A 109 -12.11 4.90 7.83
CA TRP A 109 -12.22 3.46 7.65
C TRP A 109 -11.31 2.89 6.56
N LYS A 110 -10.60 3.73 5.81
CA LYS A 110 -9.69 3.27 4.76
C LYS A 110 -8.41 2.73 5.37
N ASN A 111 -7.91 1.68 4.73
CA ASN A 111 -6.55 1.21 4.94
C ASN A 111 -5.69 1.74 3.79
N ASP A 112 -4.92 2.80 4.07
CA ASP A 112 -4.12 3.51 3.07
C ASP A 112 -3.05 2.62 2.42
N ALA A 113 -2.63 1.55 3.09
CA ALA A 113 -1.63 0.62 2.54
C ALA A 113 -2.15 -0.16 1.32
N ILE A 114 -3.47 -0.29 1.16
CA ILE A 114 -4.08 -1.07 0.07
C ILE A 114 -5.17 -0.31 -0.70
N SER A 115 -5.68 0.81 -0.16
CA SER A 115 -6.83 1.52 -0.73
C SER A 115 -6.45 2.69 -1.64
N ASN A 116 -5.20 3.15 -1.61
CA ASN A 116 -4.75 4.32 -2.37
C ASN A 116 -3.63 3.93 -3.33
N GLY A 117 -3.86 4.15 -4.62
CA GLY A 117 -2.79 4.17 -5.62
C GLY A 117 -2.05 5.49 -5.59
N PHE A 118 -0.72 5.45 -5.68
CA PHE A 118 0.13 6.63 -5.81
C PHE A 118 1.30 6.32 -6.74
N GLU A 119 1.90 7.36 -7.30
CA GLU A 119 3.11 7.21 -8.12
C GLU A 119 4.29 6.80 -7.22
N PRO A 120 4.92 5.63 -7.43
CA PRO A 120 5.97 5.13 -6.54
C PRO A 120 7.25 5.98 -6.56
N GLY A 121 7.45 6.76 -7.63
CA GLY A 121 8.67 7.53 -7.82
C GLY A 121 9.90 6.63 -7.86
N SER A 122 10.98 7.05 -7.19
CA SER A 122 12.26 6.34 -7.26
C SER A 122 12.28 4.95 -6.62
N THR A 123 11.29 4.60 -5.79
CA THR A 123 11.20 3.23 -5.23
C THR A 123 10.88 2.18 -6.29
N PHE A 124 10.43 2.60 -7.49
CA PHE A 124 10.21 1.72 -8.63
C PHE A 124 11.50 1.35 -9.37
N LYS A 125 12.58 2.14 -9.25
CA LYS A 125 13.83 1.95 -10.02
C LYS A 125 14.47 0.56 -9.87
N PRO A 126 14.47 -0.09 -8.69
CA PRO A 126 14.97 -1.46 -8.58
C PRO A 126 14.23 -2.45 -9.50
N ILE A 127 12.96 -2.21 -9.79
CA ILE A 127 12.16 -3.04 -10.72
C ILE A 127 12.65 -2.88 -12.15
N THR A 128 12.90 -1.64 -12.59
CA THR A 128 13.56 -1.34 -13.88
C THR A 128 14.89 -2.05 -13.98
N VAL A 129 15.78 -1.87 -13.00
CA VAL A 129 17.11 -2.50 -13.04
C VAL A 129 17.02 -4.02 -13.06
N ALA A 130 16.13 -4.62 -12.27
CA ALA A 130 15.94 -6.07 -12.28
C ALA A 130 15.50 -6.59 -13.66
N ALA A 131 14.59 -5.88 -14.33
CA ALA A 131 14.15 -6.22 -15.68
C ALA A 131 15.30 -6.12 -16.70
N ALA A 132 16.05 -5.02 -16.72
CA ALA A 132 17.21 -4.87 -17.60
C ALA A 132 18.28 -5.92 -17.36
N MET A 133 18.52 -6.30 -16.10
CA MET A 133 19.50 -7.33 -15.78
C MET A 133 19.07 -8.72 -16.23
N GLU A 134 17.77 -9.04 -16.18
CA GLU A 134 17.24 -10.32 -16.64
C GLU A 134 17.30 -10.46 -18.17
N GLU A 135 17.21 -9.34 -18.89
CA GLU A 135 17.28 -9.30 -20.35
C GLU A 135 18.69 -8.97 -20.89
N ASP A 136 19.72 -8.98 -20.02
CA ASP A 136 21.11 -8.63 -20.34
C ASP A 136 21.34 -7.19 -20.88
N ASP A 137 20.34 -6.30 -20.79
CA ASP A 137 20.44 -4.89 -21.18
C ASP A 137 21.23 -4.05 -20.16
N ALA A 138 21.36 -4.53 -18.93
CA ALA A 138 22.22 -3.97 -17.90
C ALA A 138 23.01 -5.07 -17.19
N THR A 139 24.31 -4.86 -16.96
CA THR A 139 25.18 -5.80 -16.25
C THR A 139 25.90 -5.08 -15.11
N LYS A 140 26.56 -5.85 -14.24
CA LYS A 140 27.38 -5.28 -13.16
C LYS A 140 28.55 -4.43 -13.68
N ASP A 141 29.00 -4.69 -14.91
CA ASP A 141 30.09 -3.96 -15.56
C ASP A 141 29.58 -2.79 -16.41
N SER A 142 28.26 -2.62 -16.54
CA SER A 142 27.67 -1.51 -17.29
C SER A 142 27.97 -0.17 -16.62
N THR A 143 28.21 0.84 -17.45
CA THR A 143 28.43 2.23 -17.02
C THR A 143 27.56 3.17 -17.82
N TYR A 144 27.08 4.22 -17.16
CA TYR A 144 26.17 5.22 -17.68
C TYR A 144 26.78 6.60 -17.52
N ILE A 145 26.40 7.55 -18.39
CA ILE A 145 26.85 8.93 -18.29
C ILE A 145 25.67 9.76 -17.83
N CYS A 146 25.76 10.35 -16.65
CA CYS A 146 24.77 11.32 -16.20
C CYS A 146 25.29 12.73 -16.40
N ASP A 147 24.68 13.46 -17.33
CA ASP A 147 24.98 14.87 -17.63
C ASP A 147 23.92 15.85 -17.06
N GLY A 148 22.89 15.31 -16.43
CA GLY A 148 21.89 16.08 -15.67
C GLY A 148 20.44 15.80 -16.09
N GLY A 149 20.22 14.94 -17.06
CA GLY A 149 18.89 14.54 -17.53
C GLY A 149 18.94 13.81 -18.87
N GLU A 150 17.76 13.46 -19.39
CA GLU A 150 17.64 12.85 -20.72
C GLU A 150 16.52 13.51 -21.52
N SER A 151 16.67 13.50 -22.86
CA SER A 151 15.61 13.92 -23.77
C SER A 151 14.74 12.73 -24.15
N VAL A 152 13.52 12.68 -23.61
CA VAL A 152 12.57 11.59 -23.83
C VAL A 152 11.31 12.14 -24.50
N GLY A 153 10.99 11.65 -25.69
CA GLY A 153 9.78 12.06 -26.42
C GLY A 153 9.70 13.56 -26.70
N GLY A 154 10.84 14.24 -26.86
CA GLY A 154 10.92 15.69 -27.08
C GLY A 154 10.85 16.54 -25.79
N SER A 155 10.81 15.93 -24.62
CA SER A 155 10.86 16.62 -23.32
C SER A 155 12.17 16.33 -22.59
N TRP A 156 12.78 17.36 -22.01
CA TRP A 156 13.97 17.20 -21.17
C TRP A 156 13.56 16.83 -19.74
N ILE A 157 13.88 15.60 -19.34
CA ILE A 157 13.61 15.06 -18.00
C ILE A 157 14.88 15.18 -17.17
N LYS A 158 14.79 15.89 -16.04
CA LYS A 158 15.97 16.21 -15.21
C LYS A 158 16.32 15.07 -14.25
N CYS A 159 17.62 14.92 -13.99
CA CYS A 159 18.13 14.19 -12.84
C CYS A 159 17.96 15.00 -11.55
N SER A 160 17.94 14.32 -10.40
CA SER A 160 18.05 14.94 -9.07
C SER A 160 19.28 15.85 -8.95
N ARG A 161 20.38 15.49 -9.63
CA ARG A 161 21.60 16.30 -9.74
C ARG A 161 21.69 16.94 -11.13
N LEU A 162 21.35 18.22 -11.20
CA LEU A 162 21.31 18.97 -12.47
C LEU A 162 22.67 19.16 -13.13
N ALA A 163 23.76 19.12 -12.37
CA ALA A 163 25.12 19.19 -12.89
C ALA A 163 25.65 17.84 -13.42
N GLY A 164 24.84 16.78 -13.33
CA GLY A 164 25.24 15.42 -13.67
C GLY A 164 26.02 14.71 -12.57
N HIS A 165 25.93 13.38 -12.53
CA HIS A 165 26.78 12.53 -11.70
C HIS A 165 28.10 12.16 -12.40
N GLY A 166 28.22 12.44 -13.69
CA GLY A 166 29.34 11.99 -14.51
C GLY A 166 29.18 10.53 -14.92
N LYS A 167 30.30 9.86 -15.19
CA LYS A 167 30.30 8.42 -15.49
C LYS A 167 30.11 7.63 -14.21
N ILE A 168 29.05 6.83 -14.15
CA ILE A 168 28.67 6.02 -12.99
C ILE A 168 28.41 4.56 -13.39
N THR A 169 28.60 3.65 -12.45
CA THR A 169 28.27 2.22 -12.59
C THR A 169 26.77 1.97 -12.37
N LEU A 170 26.30 0.75 -12.64
CA LEU A 170 24.93 0.33 -12.32
C LEU A 170 24.61 0.45 -10.82
N GLU A 171 25.56 0.08 -9.95
CA GLU A 171 25.42 0.18 -8.50
C GLU A 171 25.28 1.65 -8.08
N GLU A 172 26.14 2.52 -8.61
CA GLU A 172 26.09 3.97 -8.34
C GLU A 172 24.80 4.60 -8.87
N ALA A 173 24.27 4.13 -10.00
CA ALA A 173 23.00 4.61 -10.54
C ALA A 173 21.82 4.39 -9.56
N LEU A 174 21.75 3.22 -8.92
CA LEU A 174 20.77 2.93 -7.87
C LEU A 174 21.07 3.71 -6.58
N MET A 175 22.32 3.71 -6.14
CA MET A 175 22.76 4.39 -4.90
C MET A 175 22.46 5.90 -4.94
N TYR A 176 22.76 6.56 -6.05
CA TYR A 176 22.46 7.99 -6.24
C TYR A 176 21.03 8.25 -6.70
N SER A 177 20.25 7.20 -6.95
CA SER A 177 18.91 7.29 -7.52
C SER A 177 18.92 8.17 -8.79
N CYS A 178 19.86 7.92 -9.69
CA CYS A 178 20.12 8.76 -10.86
C CYS A 178 19.03 8.58 -11.93
N ASN A 179 18.13 9.56 -12.12
CA ASN A 179 17.05 9.44 -13.12
C ASN A 179 17.58 9.26 -14.54
N ASP A 180 18.68 9.95 -14.86
CA ASP A 180 19.33 9.97 -16.16
C ASP A 180 19.80 8.57 -16.58
N ALA A 181 20.65 7.94 -15.75
CA ALA A 181 21.07 6.56 -15.97
C ALA A 181 19.88 5.57 -16.01
N LEU A 182 18.86 5.76 -15.16
CA LEU A 182 17.67 4.89 -15.18
C LEU A 182 16.83 5.05 -16.45
N MET A 183 16.82 6.23 -17.07
CA MET A 183 16.19 6.44 -18.38
C MET A 183 17.00 5.79 -19.51
N GLN A 184 18.33 5.81 -19.43
CA GLN A 184 19.20 5.07 -20.37
C GLN A 184 18.95 3.55 -20.27
N ILE A 185 18.86 3.01 -19.05
CA ILE A 185 18.55 1.60 -18.80
C ILE A 185 17.18 1.23 -19.37
N ALA A 186 16.13 2.00 -19.03
CA ALA A 186 14.79 1.75 -19.56
C ALA A 186 14.69 1.90 -21.09
N SER A 187 15.52 2.76 -21.69
CA SER A 187 15.62 2.92 -23.14
C SER A 187 16.25 1.69 -23.80
N ALA A 188 17.26 1.09 -23.18
CA ALA A 188 17.87 -0.16 -23.63
C ALA A 188 16.87 -1.34 -23.58
N GLU A 189 16.15 -1.49 -22.46
CA GLU A 189 15.07 -2.50 -22.31
C GLU A 189 13.99 -2.36 -23.39
N GLY A 190 13.62 -1.11 -23.68
CA GLY A 190 12.53 -0.79 -24.59
C GLY A 190 11.13 -1.03 -24.00
N LYS A 191 10.15 -0.33 -24.57
CA LYS A 191 8.79 -0.22 -24.02
C LYS A 191 8.05 -1.55 -23.81
N HIS A 192 8.33 -2.56 -24.64
CA HIS A 192 7.60 -3.82 -24.61
C HIS A 192 8.05 -4.67 -23.42
N VAL A 193 9.36 -4.84 -23.26
CA VAL A 193 9.98 -5.53 -22.12
C VAL A 193 9.60 -4.82 -20.82
N PHE A 194 9.80 -3.51 -20.76
CA PHE A 194 9.46 -2.69 -19.59
C PHE A 194 8.01 -2.90 -19.13
N TYR A 195 7.06 -2.93 -20.07
CA TYR A 195 5.65 -3.20 -19.77
C TYR A 195 5.37 -4.65 -19.36
N GLN A 196 6.05 -5.63 -19.97
CA GLN A 196 5.91 -7.02 -19.58
C GLN A 196 6.36 -7.27 -18.14
N TYR A 197 7.50 -6.70 -17.72
CA TYR A 197 7.99 -6.86 -16.36
C TYR A 197 7.07 -6.21 -15.34
N GLN A 198 6.49 -5.04 -15.62
CA GLN A 198 5.46 -4.45 -14.75
C GLN A 198 4.34 -5.44 -14.43
N LYS A 199 3.82 -6.14 -15.45
CA LYS A 199 2.82 -7.19 -15.23
C LYS A 199 3.35 -8.38 -14.44
N ARG A 200 4.57 -8.84 -14.73
CA ARG A 200 5.19 -9.97 -14.02
C ARG A 200 5.40 -9.67 -12.53
N PHE A 201 5.73 -8.43 -12.19
CA PHE A 201 5.85 -7.96 -10.80
C PHE A 201 4.50 -7.66 -10.14
N GLY A 202 3.38 -7.79 -10.86
CA GLY A 202 2.03 -7.62 -10.31
C GLY A 202 1.55 -6.17 -10.22
N PHE A 203 2.15 -5.25 -10.97
CA PHE A 203 1.63 -3.88 -11.12
C PHE A 203 0.47 -3.85 -12.15
N GLY A 204 -0.56 -3.05 -11.85
CA GLY A 204 -1.72 -2.85 -12.73
C GLY A 204 -3.04 -3.29 -12.11
#